data_AF-A0A8J2XK29-F1
#
_entry.id   AF-A0A8J2XK29-F1
#
_cell.length_a   1.000
_cell.length_b   1.000
_cell.length_c   1.000
_cell.angle_alpha   90.00
_cell.angle_beta   90.00
_cell.angle_gamma   90.00
#
_symmetry.space_group_name_H-M   'P 1'
#
loop_
_entity.id
_entity.type
_entity.pdbx_description
1 polymer ?
#
loop_
_entity_poly.entity_id
_entity_poly.type
_entity_poly.pdbx_seq_one_letter_code
_entity_poly.pdbx_strand_id
1 'polypeptide(L)' 'MPAFLTEDLAADWLTPGPVEGEEWARLLADSAERVADGLEVYEVDRKVNSTRSARWDDPTLIEPASNA' A
#
# COMPACT_ATOMS: atom_id res chain seq x y z
N MET A 1 -7.10 -4.95 -2.04
CA MET A 1 -5.70 -4.51 -2.16
C MET A 1 -5.69 -3.07 -2.65
N PRO A 2 -4.87 -2.18 -2.07
CA PRO A 2 -4.64 -0.84 -2.63
C PRO A 2 -4.12 -0.92 -4.07
N ALA A 3 -4.34 0.14 -4.85
CA ALA A 3 -3.65 0.32 -6.13
C ALA A 3 -2.23 0.82 -5.83
N PHE A 4 -1.26 -0.08 -5.86
CA PHE A 4 0.14 0.28 -5.68
C PHE A 4 0.71 0.85 -6.98
N LEU A 5 1.47 1.94 -6.85
CA LEU A 5 2.12 2.61 -7.97
C LEU A 5 3.62 2.28 -7.93
N THR A 6 4.19 1.94 -9.08
CA THR A 6 5.64 1.99 -9.28
C THR A 6 6.12 3.44 -9.31
N GLU A 7 7.42 3.68 -9.07
CA GLU A 7 7.98 5.04 -8.97
C GLU A 7 7.76 5.87 -10.24
N ASP A 8 7.85 5.25 -11.41
CA ASP A 8 7.57 5.85 -12.72
C ASP A 8 6.10 6.24 -12.87
N LEU A 9 5.18 5.31 -12.57
CA LEU A 9 3.75 5.55 -12.69
C LEU A 9 3.25 6.58 -11.66
N ALA A 10 3.89 6.69 -10.50
CA ALA A 10 3.55 7.68 -9.48
C ALA A 10 3.74 9.12 -9.98
N ALA A 11 4.78 9.39 -10.77
CA ALA A 11 4.99 10.71 -11.36
C ALA A 11 3.89 11.06 -12.37
N ASP A 12 3.55 10.10 -13.24
CA ASP A 12 2.48 10.27 -14.24
C ASP A 12 1.11 10.42 -13.58
N TRP A 13 0.87 9.71 -12.46
CA TRP A 13 -0.38 9.81 -11.71
C TRP A 13 -0.58 11.21 -11.09
N LEU A 14 0.50 11.83 -10.60
CA LEU A 14 0.45 13.18 -10.02
C LEU A 14 0.37 14.27 -11.09
N THR A 15 0.88 14.01 -12.29
CA THR A 15 0.83 14.94 -13.43
C THR A 15 0.23 14.23 -14.65
N PRO A 16 -1.08 13.95 -14.64
CA PRO A 16 -1.70 13.14 -15.66
C PRO A 16 -1.57 13.79 -17.04
N GLY A 17 -0.94 13.06 -17.96
CA GLY A 17 -0.95 13.37 -19.38
C GLY A 17 -2.33 13.08 -20.01
N PRO A 18 -2.44 13.20 -21.35
CA PRO A 18 -3.65 12.85 -22.08
C PRO A 18 -3.79 11.32 -22.15
N VAL A 19 -4.15 10.71 -21.03
CA VAL A 19 -4.34 9.27 -20.89
C VAL A 19 -5.80 9.05 -20.52
N GLU A 20 -6.48 8.20 -21.29
CA GLU A 20 -7.90 7.90 -21.08
C GLU A 20 -8.11 7.06 -19.81
N GLY A 21 -9.27 7.18 -19.18
CA GLY A 21 -9.55 6.51 -17.90
C GLY A 21 -9.43 4.98 -17.93
N GLU A 22 -9.72 4.35 -19.06
CA GLU A 22 -9.56 2.89 -19.23
C GLU A 22 -8.08 2.48 -19.31
N GLU A 23 -7.25 3.32 -19.92
CA GLU A 23 -5.81 3.10 -19.98
C GLU A 23 -5.19 3.22 -18.58
N TRP A 24 -5.62 4.21 -17.80
CA TRP A 24 -5.25 4.33 -16.38
C TRP A 24 -5.62 3.09 -15.57
N ALA A 25 -6.83 2.55 -15.75
CA ALA A 25 -7.25 1.37 -15.00
C ALA A 25 -6.35 0.15 -15.27
N ARG A 26 -5.91 -0.03 -16.53
CA ARG A 26 -4.97 -1.10 -16.90
C ARG A 26 -3.59 -0.87 -16.29
N LEU A 27 -3.06 0.35 -16.39
CA LEU A 27 -1.75 0.71 -15.81
C LEU A 27 -1.72 0.48 -14.29
N LEU A 28 -2.79 0.86 -13.58
CA LEU A 28 -2.92 0.65 -12.14
C LEU A 28 -3.01 -0.82 -11.76
N ALA A 29 -3.71 -1.64 -12.56
CA ALA A 29 -3.81 -3.07 -12.33
C ALA A 29 -2.45 -3.76 -12.51
N ASP A 30 -1.77 -3.49 -13.63
CA ASP A 30 -0.43 -4.03 -13.92
C ASP A 30 0.59 -3.63 -12.84
N SER A 31 0.56 -2.37 -12.41
CA SER A 31 1.43 -1.87 -11.35
C SER A 31 1.13 -2.54 -10.00
N ALA A 32 -0.14 -2.69 -9.65
CA ALA A 32 -0.54 -3.33 -8.41
C ALA A 32 -0.12 -4.80 -8.35
N GLU A 33 -0.22 -5.54 -9.47
CA GLU A 33 0.26 -6.93 -9.57
C GLU A 33 1.78 -7.01 -9.39
N ARG A 34 2.55 -6.15 -10.07
CA ARG A 34 4.01 -6.12 -9.94
C ARG A 34 4.48 -5.84 -8.52
N VAL A 35 3.82 -4.91 -7.83
CA VAL A 35 4.17 -4.60 -6.44
C VAL A 35 3.74 -5.73 -5.51
N ALA A 36 2.56 -6.31 -5.73
CA ALA A 36 2.04 -7.40 -4.89
C ALA A 36 3.00 -8.61 -4.82
N ASP A 37 3.67 -8.95 -5.91
CA ASP A 37 4.67 -10.03 -5.95
C ASP A 37 5.88 -9.79 -5.03
N GLY A 38 6.15 -8.53 -4.67
CA GLY A 38 7.23 -8.14 -3.76
C GLY A 38 6.79 -7.84 -2.33
N LEU A 39 5.50 -7.94 -2.01
CA LEU A 39 4.99 -7.61 -0.68
C LEU A 39 5.07 -8.81 0.27
N GLU A 40 5.79 -8.61 1.37
CA GLU A 40 5.73 -9.51 2.53
C GLU A 40 4.68 -8.99 3.53
N VAL A 41 3.84 -9.89 4.02
CA VAL A 41 2.80 -9.59 5.03
C VAL A 41 3.03 -10.49 6.23
N TYR A 42 2.92 -9.92 7.43
CA TYR A 42 3.04 -10.63 8.69
C TYR A 42 1.95 -10.18 9.67
N GLU A 43 1.67 -11.01 10.66
CA GLU A 43 0.70 -10.69 11.70
C GLU A 43 1.27 -9.66 12.68
N VAL A 44 0.42 -8.73 13.12
CA VAL A 44 0.76 -7.68 14.08
C VAL A 44 -0.20 -7.69 15.28
N ASP A 45 0.18 -7.03 16.36
CA ASP A 45 -0.64 -6.94 17.56
C ASP A 45 -1.98 -6.21 17.29
N ARG A 46 -3.07 -6.71 17.90
CA ARG A 46 -4.44 -6.18 17.74
C ARG A 46 -4.62 -4.75 18.24
N LYS A 47 -3.67 -4.19 19.00
CA LYS A 47 -3.68 -2.79 19.44
C LYS A 47 -3.79 -1.80 18.29
N VAL A 48 -3.30 -2.15 17.09
CA VAL A 48 -3.41 -1.31 15.87
C VAL A 48 -4.86 -0.99 15.48
N ASN A 49 -5.83 -1.81 15.92
CA ASN A 49 -7.24 -1.62 15.58
C ASN A 49 -7.90 -0.39 16.22
N SER A 50 -7.33 0.15 17.30
CA SER A 50 -7.95 1.24 18.07
C SER A 50 -7.29 2.58 17.76
N THR A 51 -7.90 3.38 16.89
CA THR A 51 -7.45 4.75 16.59
C THR A 51 -7.56 5.71 17.78
N ARG A 52 -8.32 5.34 18.82
CA ARG A 52 -8.46 6.13 20.05
C ARG A 52 -7.28 5.96 20.99
N SER A 53 -6.68 4.78 21.05
CA SER A 53 -5.63 4.42 22.03
C SER A 53 -4.27 4.16 21.39
N ALA A 54 -4.23 3.77 20.12
CA ALA A 54 -2.99 3.63 19.38
C ALA A 54 -2.33 5.02 19.23
N ARG A 55 -1.04 5.09 19.55
CA ARG A 55 -0.23 6.27 19.29
C ARG A 55 0.39 6.15 17.92
N TRP A 56 0.25 7.17 17.09
CA TRP A 56 0.70 7.15 15.70
C TRP A 56 2.22 6.98 15.55
N ASP A 57 2.98 7.33 16.59
CA ASP A 57 4.44 7.24 16.65
C ASP A 57 4.94 5.97 17.37
N ASP A 58 4.03 5.08 17.80
CA ASP A 58 4.41 3.80 18.41
C ASP A 58 4.88 2.80 17.33
N PRO A 59 6.19 2.47 17.26
CA PRO A 59 6.70 1.58 16.23
C PRO A 59 6.16 0.15 16.37
N THR A 60 5.73 -0.22 17.58
CA THR A 60 5.26 -1.56 17.88
C THR A 60 3.88 -1.87 17.27
N LEU A 61 3.22 -0.88 16.66
CA LEU A 61 1.97 -1.07 15.90
C LEU A 61 2.14 -1.89 14.63
N ILE A 62 3.34 -1.85 14.04
CA ILE A 62 3.67 -2.57 12.80
C ILE A 62 4.77 -3.59 13.02
N GLU A 63 5.22 -3.85 14.24
CA GLU A 63 6.18 -4.93 14.48
C GLU A 63 5.47 -6.30 14.38
N PRO A 64 6.17 -7.36 13.94
CA PRO A 64 5.63 -8.72 13.97
C PRO A 64 5.13 -9.07 15.37
N ALA A 65 3.93 -9.63 15.45
CA ALA A 65 3.39 -10.11 16.71
C ALA A 65 4.36 -11.14 17.31
N SER A 66 4.69 -11.00 18.60
CA SER A 66 5.61 -11.92 19.28
C SER A 66 5.07 -13.35 19.46
N ASN A 67 3.88 -13.65 18.94
CA ASN A 67 3.25 -14.96 19.04
C ASN A 67 3.61 -15.83 17.83
N ALA A 68 4.45 -16.83 18.09
CA ALA A 68 4.36 -18.15 17.46
C ALA A 68 3.60 -19.08 18.42
#